data_AF-A0A5E6MGN5-F1
#
_entry.id   AF-A0A5E6MGN5-F1
#
_cell.length_a   1.000
_cell.length_b   1.000
_cell.length_c   1.000
_cell.angle_alpha   90.00
_cell.angle_beta   90.00
_cell.angle_gamma   90.00
#
_symmetry.space_group_name_H-M   'P 1'
#
loop_
_entity.id
_entity.type
_entity.pdbx_description
1 polymer ?
#
loop_
_entity_poly.entity_id
_entity_poly.type
_entity_poly.pdbx_seq_one_letter_code
_entity_poly.pdbx_strand_id
1 'polypeptide(L)'
;MESLGMYPTWYVPYIGSGWVMGITGTIHILASHTSIGASFLFALLETKAYRENKPWLLDYIRRYGVFLLVFSYIWGSVTGPGIWYSTTVASPRGISGLIHNFVWVWATEWVFFVTEVIGVYALVYTIGKIDAKTHLKLTWLFAIASLETLLLIIGILSFMMWPGGERWYRTGSVLDAFYNLNIFAQMSMRAAFMCVAAAVVGSIVVAGVREKERRTEIARFIAKMGFVGLAALVPLFFWYVQTLPPTAKIILAARLPAHTSEFLIGMLGVTALYLAWLAWKPSWLPSPVAALMTLLLLLFGLWPEERSRESLRKPYVAGQYIYGNQVISRDVPGKGIRAELPAIQEHGLLALHPFVPVALKEITPQNRLEAGRVIAAIACANCHSLEKTGLLRPLPAKFGGTTDPQVVRAFLDGPLYTGAIPYMPAIPLSEKEREALAYFIAHASEAPTSLSAVGAKSPNPR
;
A
#
# COMPACT_ATOMS: atom_id res chain seq x y z
N MET A 1 3.71 32.22 18.41
CA MET A 1 3.17 31.93 17.06
C MET A 1 2.79 30.46 17.05
N GLU A 2 1.55 30.13 16.72
CA GLU A 2 1.19 28.74 16.42
C GLU A 2 2.03 28.25 15.24
N SER A 3 2.52 27.02 15.32
CA SER A 3 3.28 26.36 14.25
C SER A 3 2.65 25.02 13.95
N LEU A 4 2.55 24.64 12.67
CA LEU A 4 2.01 23.33 12.29
C LEU A 4 2.95 22.21 12.73
N GLY A 5 2.39 21.04 13.04
CA GLY A 5 3.15 19.81 13.32
C GLY A 5 3.72 19.13 12.05
N MET A 6 4.24 19.92 11.11
CA MET A 6 4.76 19.45 9.83
C MET A 6 6.23 19.05 9.92
N TYR A 7 6.69 18.24 8.97
CA TYR A 7 8.07 17.74 8.86
C TYR A 7 8.64 18.07 7.48
N PRO A 8 9.98 18.02 7.28
CA PRO A 8 10.56 18.15 5.95
C PRO A 8 9.99 17.10 5.00
N THR A 9 9.70 17.51 3.76
CA THR A 9 9.17 16.60 2.74
C THR A 9 10.33 15.98 1.95
N TRP A 10 10.37 14.65 1.88
CA TRP A 10 11.23 13.96 0.93
C TRP A 10 10.50 13.87 -0.41
N TYR A 11 11.09 14.47 -1.45
CA TYR A 11 10.61 14.36 -2.81
C TYR A 11 11.64 13.65 -3.68
N VAL A 12 11.17 12.68 -4.47
CA VAL A 12 11.99 12.00 -5.46
C VAL A 12 11.70 12.57 -6.85
N PRO A 13 12.67 13.26 -7.48
CA PRO A 13 12.51 13.76 -8.84
C PRO A 13 12.05 12.70 -9.83
N TYR A 14 11.27 13.12 -10.83
CA TYR A 14 10.73 12.31 -11.93
C TYR A 14 9.64 11.30 -11.55
N ILE A 15 9.80 10.56 -10.45
CA ILE A 15 8.87 9.48 -10.07
C ILE A 15 7.92 9.87 -8.94
N GLY A 16 8.32 10.75 -8.03
CA GLY A 16 7.54 11.15 -6.85
C GLY A 16 7.53 10.11 -5.73
N SER A 17 7.44 10.58 -4.49
CA SER A 17 7.63 9.75 -3.28
C SER A 17 6.51 8.72 -3.07
N GLY A 18 5.26 9.07 -3.43
CA GLY A 18 4.14 8.14 -3.36
C GLY A 18 4.30 6.92 -4.26
N TRP A 19 5.04 7.02 -5.37
CA TRP A 19 5.31 5.90 -6.26
C TRP A 19 6.38 4.97 -5.72
N VAL A 20 7.39 5.50 -5.02
CA VAL A 20 8.36 4.67 -4.31
C VAL A 20 7.65 3.80 -3.27
N MET A 21 6.70 4.38 -2.52
CA MET A 21 5.87 3.62 -1.58
C MET A 21 5.05 2.53 -2.29
N GLY A 22 4.41 2.85 -3.42
CA GLY A 22 3.60 1.89 -4.18
C GLY A 22 4.42 0.72 -4.76
N ILE A 23 5.62 0.99 -5.27
CA ILE A 23 6.54 -0.03 -5.82
C ILE A 23 7.05 -0.94 -4.71
N THR A 24 7.59 -0.36 -3.64
CA THR A 24 8.11 -1.13 -2.50
C THR A 24 7.01 -1.95 -1.83
N GLY A 25 5.83 -1.36 -1.64
CA GLY A 25 4.62 -2.02 -1.14
C GLY A 25 4.22 -3.22 -1.99
N THR A 26 4.08 -3.05 -3.30
CA THR A 26 3.63 -4.13 -4.19
C THR A 26 4.60 -5.32 -4.20
N ILE A 27 5.90 -5.04 -4.22
CA ILE A 27 6.94 -6.08 -4.18
C ILE A 27 6.85 -6.88 -2.87
N HIS A 28 6.73 -6.20 -1.74
CA HIS A 28 6.62 -6.85 -0.43
C HIS A 28 5.33 -7.66 -0.29
N ILE A 29 4.22 -7.13 -0.79
CA ILE A 29 2.89 -7.74 -0.74
C ILE A 29 2.89 -9.11 -1.43
N LEU A 30 3.58 -9.28 -2.56
CA LEU A 30 3.68 -10.59 -3.23
C LEU A 30 4.35 -11.64 -2.33
N ALA A 31 5.48 -11.29 -1.73
CA ALA A 31 6.20 -12.15 -0.79
C ALA A 31 5.32 -12.51 0.42
N SER A 32 4.64 -11.53 1.00
CA SER A 32 3.75 -11.68 2.16
C SER A 32 2.52 -12.55 1.84
N HIS A 33 1.79 -12.25 0.76
CA HIS A 33 0.58 -12.99 0.40
C HIS A 33 0.87 -14.45 0.05
N THR A 34 2.02 -14.69 -0.59
CA THR A 34 2.50 -16.04 -0.84
C THR A 34 2.80 -16.77 0.46
N SER A 35 3.50 -16.12 1.40
CA SER A 35 3.88 -16.74 2.67
C SER A 35 2.66 -17.15 3.50
N ILE A 36 1.72 -16.23 3.71
CA ILE A 36 0.52 -16.47 4.51
C ILE A 36 -0.37 -17.53 3.84
N GLY A 37 -0.57 -17.46 2.52
CA GLY A 37 -1.35 -18.49 1.84
C GLY A 37 -0.66 -19.87 1.88
N ALA A 38 0.68 -19.90 1.80
CA ALA A 38 1.45 -21.13 1.81
C ALA A 38 1.51 -21.77 3.21
N SER A 39 1.48 -20.98 4.29
CA SER A 39 1.45 -21.53 5.65
C SER A 39 0.17 -22.35 5.90
N PHE A 40 -0.98 -21.84 5.48
CA PHE A 40 -2.24 -22.61 5.48
C PHE A 40 -2.18 -23.81 4.53
N LEU A 41 -1.60 -23.65 3.34
CA LEU A 41 -1.42 -24.77 2.42
C LEU A 41 -0.59 -25.90 3.06
N PHE A 42 0.52 -25.56 3.74
CA PHE A 42 1.37 -26.53 4.44
C PHE A 42 0.59 -27.23 5.54
N ALA A 43 -0.14 -26.47 6.37
CA ALA A 43 -0.96 -27.04 7.44
C ALA A 43 -2.00 -28.03 6.91
N LEU A 44 -2.66 -27.70 5.80
CA LEU A 44 -3.64 -28.58 5.16
C LEU A 44 -3.00 -29.81 4.51
N LEU A 45 -1.90 -29.64 3.77
CA LEU A 45 -1.17 -30.76 3.13
C LEU A 45 -0.55 -31.69 4.17
N GLU A 46 -0.02 -31.17 5.26
CA GLU A 46 0.56 -31.97 6.31
C GLU A 46 -0.53 -32.69 7.14
N THR A 47 -1.66 -32.04 7.38
CA THR A 47 -2.83 -32.71 7.97
C THR A 47 -3.25 -33.89 7.11
N LYS A 48 -3.25 -33.73 5.77
CA LYS A 48 -3.50 -34.82 4.82
C LYS A 48 -2.40 -35.89 4.90
N ALA A 49 -1.13 -35.50 4.95
CA ALA A 49 0.01 -36.42 5.10
C ALA A 49 -0.12 -37.29 6.35
N TYR A 50 -0.49 -36.69 7.47
CA TYR A 50 -0.67 -37.36 8.75
C TYR A 50 -1.89 -38.31 8.75
N ARG A 51 -3.05 -37.84 8.26
CA ARG A 51 -4.30 -38.61 8.27
C ARG A 51 -4.33 -39.77 7.28
N GLU A 52 -3.74 -39.56 6.10
CA GLU A 52 -3.72 -40.57 5.03
C GLU A 52 -2.43 -41.39 4.99
N ASN A 53 -1.53 -41.20 5.97
CA ASN A 53 -0.21 -41.85 6.03
C ASN A 53 0.60 -41.67 4.74
N LYS A 54 0.69 -40.42 4.26
CA LYS A 54 1.40 -40.01 3.04
C LYS A 54 2.60 -39.11 3.37
N PRO A 55 3.67 -39.63 3.99
CA PRO A 55 4.82 -38.83 4.42
C PRO A 55 5.55 -38.14 3.27
N TRP A 56 5.43 -38.66 2.04
CA TRP A 56 6.03 -38.05 0.85
C TRP A 56 5.52 -36.63 0.55
N LEU A 57 4.34 -36.23 1.06
CA LEU A 57 3.84 -34.86 0.94
C LEU A 57 4.76 -33.85 1.63
N LEU A 58 5.50 -34.27 2.66
CA LEU A 58 6.50 -33.45 3.34
C LEU A 58 7.65 -33.05 2.40
N ASP A 59 7.94 -33.81 1.34
CA ASP A 59 8.96 -33.41 0.35
C ASP A 59 8.54 -32.16 -0.42
N TYR A 60 7.25 -32.03 -0.75
CA TYR A 60 6.72 -30.83 -1.39
C TYR A 60 6.75 -29.65 -0.41
N ILE A 61 6.30 -29.86 0.83
CA ILE A 61 6.34 -28.85 1.89
C ILE A 61 7.77 -28.37 2.12
N ARG A 62 8.77 -29.27 2.16
CA ARG A 62 10.18 -28.91 2.28
C ARG A 62 10.64 -28.04 1.12
N ARG A 63 10.37 -28.44 -0.12
CA ARG A 63 10.81 -27.69 -1.32
C ARG A 63 10.17 -26.31 -1.38
N TYR A 64 8.88 -26.23 -1.11
CA TYR A 64 8.17 -24.95 -1.10
C TYR A 64 8.62 -24.11 0.11
N GLY A 65 8.83 -24.70 1.27
CA GLY A 65 9.39 -24.02 2.44
C GLY A 65 10.77 -23.42 2.17
N VAL A 66 11.69 -24.16 1.53
CA VAL A 66 13.00 -23.63 1.09
C VAL A 66 12.83 -22.47 0.10
N PHE A 67 11.88 -22.58 -0.84
CA PHE A 67 11.56 -21.48 -1.73
C PHE A 67 11.06 -20.25 -0.95
N LEU A 68 10.16 -20.42 0.03
CA LEU A 68 9.67 -19.33 0.89
C LEU A 68 10.78 -18.71 1.72
N LEU A 69 11.74 -19.49 2.24
CA LEU A 69 12.88 -18.96 2.99
C LEU A 69 13.60 -17.86 2.19
N VAL A 70 13.83 -18.09 0.91
CA VAL A 70 14.49 -17.11 0.04
C VAL A 70 13.51 -16.04 -0.44
N PHE A 71 12.41 -16.46 -1.06
CA PHE A 71 11.50 -15.56 -1.76
C PHE A 71 10.63 -14.71 -0.82
N SER A 72 10.14 -15.29 0.27
CA SER A 72 9.25 -14.60 1.21
C SER A 72 10.02 -14.04 2.40
N TYR A 73 10.91 -14.82 3.02
CA TYR A 73 11.51 -14.41 4.29
C TYR A 73 12.77 -13.56 4.13
N ILE A 74 13.73 -13.91 3.26
CA ILE A 74 14.88 -13.04 3.01
C ILE A 74 14.43 -11.74 2.33
N TRP A 75 13.72 -11.87 1.21
CA TRP A 75 13.26 -10.69 0.46
C TRP A 75 12.22 -9.87 1.24
N GLY A 76 11.29 -10.52 1.94
CA GLY A 76 10.32 -9.84 2.81
C GLY A 76 10.99 -9.09 3.96
N SER A 77 12.00 -9.69 4.61
CA SER A 77 12.76 -9.06 5.70
C SER A 77 13.59 -7.85 5.24
N VAL A 78 13.95 -7.77 3.95
CA VAL A 78 14.63 -6.59 3.38
C VAL A 78 13.61 -5.52 2.97
N THR A 79 12.54 -5.93 2.31
CA THR A 79 11.53 -5.01 1.76
C THR A 79 10.62 -4.40 2.83
N GLY A 80 10.35 -5.11 3.94
CA GLY A 80 9.55 -4.59 5.06
C GLY A 80 10.17 -3.34 5.72
N PRO A 81 11.43 -3.39 6.19
CA PRO A 81 12.15 -2.19 6.65
C PRO A 81 12.29 -1.12 5.56
N GLY A 82 12.42 -1.51 4.29
CA GLY A 82 12.40 -0.58 3.16
C GLY A 82 11.09 0.20 3.03
N ILE A 83 9.94 -0.43 3.28
CA ILE A 83 8.63 0.22 3.38
C ILE A 83 8.62 1.19 4.55
N TRP A 84 9.08 0.78 5.74
CA TRP A 84 9.15 1.68 6.90
C TRP A 84 9.96 2.94 6.62
N TYR A 85 11.14 2.78 6.03
CA TYR A 85 11.97 3.92 5.65
C TYR A 85 11.24 4.83 4.65
N SER A 86 10.85 4.28 3.48
CA SER A 86 10.25 5.04 2.38
C SER A 86 8.94 5.73 2.77
N THR A 87 8.09 5.07 3.55
CA THR A 87 6.81 5.64 4.01
C THR A 87 7.01 6.73 5.06
N THR A 88 7.98 6.56 5.98
CA THR A 88 8.30 7.55 7.01
C THR A 88 8.84 8.84 6.38
N VAL A 89 9.69 8.74 5.35
CA VAL A 89 10.21 9.95 4.69
C VAL A 89 9.20 10.59 3.73
N ALA A 90 8.34 9.79 3.08
CA ALA A 90 7.34 10.30 2.15
C ALA A 90 6.09 10.88 2.84
N SER A 91 5.69 10.33 3.99
CA SER A 91 4.52 10.79 4.77
C SER A 91 4.78 10.74 6.28
N PRO A 92 5.76 11.51 6.79
CA PRO A 92 6.20 11.45 8.19
C PRO A 92 5.09 11.64 9.21
N ARG A 93 4.18 12.59 8.98
CA ARG A 93 3.05 12.87 9.84
C ARG A 93 1.93 11.84 9.70
N GLY A 94 1.75 11.28 8.51
CA GLY A 94 0.86 10.14 8.28
C GLY A 94 1.31 8.92 9.11
N ILE A 95 2.59 8.57 9.00
CA ILE A 95 3.20 7.49 9.79
C ILE A 95 3.20 7.83 11.29
N SER A 96 3.55 9.06 11.68
CA SER A 96 3.48 9.50 13.07
C SER A 96 2.07 9.34 13.63
N GLY A 97 1.04 9.75 12.89
CA GLY A 97 -0.36 9.56 13.28
C GLY A 97 -0.72 8.09 13.47
N LEU A 98 -0.17 7.18 12.66
CA LEU A 98 -0.36 5.74 12.84
C LEU A 98 0.40 5.19 14.05
N ILE A 99 1.63 5.63 14.30
CA ILE A 99 2.44 5.20 15.46
C ILE A 99 1.73 5.55 16.77
N HIS A 100 1.20 6.77 16.88
CA HIS A 100 0.45 7.22 18.07
C HIS A 100 -0.87 6.47 18.29
N ASN A 101 -1.35 5.71 17.30
CA ASN A 101 -2.50 4.82 17.45
C ASN A 101 -2.11 3.35 17.60
N PHE A 102 -1.03 2.89 16.95
CA PHE A 102 -0.81 1.46 16.70
C PHE A 102 0.61 0.98 17.00
N VAL A 103 1.45 1.75 17.71
CA VAL A 103 2.82 1.31 18.04
C VAL A 103 2.86 -0.09 18.68
N TRP A 104 1.92 -0.39 19.58
CA TRP A 104 1.83 -1.69 20.24
C TRP A 104 1.28 -2.80 19.34
N VAL A 105 0.38 -2.46 18.42
CA VAL A 105 -0.11 -3.40 17.40
C VAL A 105 1.02 -3.78 16.44
N TRP A 106 1.81 -2.81 15.98
CA TRP A 106 3.02 -3.07 15.18
C TRP A 106 4.05 -3.86 15.96
N ALA A 107 4.34 -3.52 17.22
CA ALA A 107 5.25 -4.30 18.04
C ALA A 107 4.79 -5.78 18.16
N THR A 108 3.48 -6.00 18.26
CA THR A 108 2.88 -7.35 18.30
C THR A 108 3.02 -8.06 16.95
N GLU A 109 2.79 -7.36 15.84
CA GLU A 109 3.00 -7.89 14.49
C GLU A 109 4.45 -8.35 14.30
N TRP A 110 5.43 -7.55 14.77
CA TRP A 110 6.85 -7.92 14.72
C TRP A 110 7.16 -9.19 15.50
N VAL A 111 6.53 -9.43 16.65
CA VAL A 111 6.70 -10.67 17.43
C VAL A 111 6.16 -11.88 16.66
N PHE A 112 4.99 -11.75 16.03
CA PHE A 112 4.45 -12.82 15.18
C PHE A 112 5.31 -13.04 13.94
N PHE A 113 5.81 -11.98 13.30
CA PHE A 113 6.73 -12.08 12.17
C PHE A 113 8.03 -12.82 12.53
N VAL A 114 8.65 -12.51 13.67
CA VAL A 114 9.83 -13.25 14.16
C VAL A 114 9.47 -14.71 14.42
N THR A 115 8.29 -14.97 14.97
CA THR A 115 7.77 -16.34 15.18
C THR A 115 7.58 -17.07 13.84
N GLU A 116 7.11 -16.39 12.79
CA GLU A 116 6.99 -16.95 11.45
C GLU A 116 8.35 -17.28 10.84
N VAL A 117 9.34 -16.39 10.97
CA VAL A 117 10.71 -16.63 10.51
C VAL A 117 11.27 -17.89 11.20
N ILE A 118 11.21 -17.95 12.53
CA ILE A 118 11.66 -19.13 13.27
C ILE A 118 10.85 -20.37 12.85
N GLY A 119 9.54 -20.21 12.69
CA GLY A 119 8.59 -21.25 12.31
C GLY A 119 8.92 -21.89 10.97
N VAL A 120 9.17 -21.11 9.91
CA VAL A 120 9.50 -21.66 8.59
C VAL A 120 10.86 -22.36 8.59
N TYR A 121 11.86 -21.86 9.32
CA TYR A 121 13.15 -22.52 9.47
C TYR A 121 12.98 -23.85 10.21
N ALA A 122 12.29 -23.82 11.36
CA ALA A 122 12.01 -25.02 12.13
C ALA A 122 11.24 -26.04 11.27
N LEU A 123 10.20 -25.62 10.56
CA LEU A 123 9.41 -26.45 9.66
C LEU A 123 10.31 -27.10 8.60
N VAL A 124 11.10 -26.34 7.84
CA VAL A 124 11.95 -26.91 6.77
C VAL A 124 13.00 -27.88 7.31
N TYR A 125 13.70 -27.50 8.39
CA TYR A 125 14.88 -28.22 8.88
C TYR A 125 14.56 -29.38 9.84
N THR A 126 13.34 -29.46 10.37
CA THR A 126 12.92 -30.55 11.27
C THR A 126 12.13 -31.66 10.58
N ILE A 127 11.74 -31.51 9.31
CA ILE A 127 11.12 -32.60 8.52
C ILE A 127 12.02 -33.85 8.57
N GLY A 128 11.48 -34.93 9.13
CA GLY A 128 12.16 -36.22 9.27
C GLY A 128 13.10 -36.33 10.49
N LYS A 129 13.18 -35.28 11.34
CA LYS A 129 13.98 -35.29 12.58
C LYS A 129 13.14 -35.33 13.86
N ILE A 130 11.87 -34.95 13.77
CA ILE A 130 10.89 -35.01 14.86
C ILE A 130 9.70 -35.88 14.44
N ASP A 131 8.89 -36.32 15.41
CA ASP A 131 7.70 -37.12 15.10
C ASP A 131 6.66 -36.31 14.29
N ALA A 132 5.88 -37.03 13.48
CA ALA A 132 4.93 -36.42 12.54
C ALA A 132 3.83 -35.59 13.23
N LYS A 133 3.44 -35.93 14.46
CA LYS A 133 2.41 -35.20 15.19
C LYS A 133 2.96 -33.87 15.73
N THR A 134 4.19 -33.86 16.19
CA THR A 134 4.88 -32.63 16.62
C THR A 134 5.18 -31.72 15.43
N HIS A 135 5.62 -32.28 14.30
CA HIS A 135 5.81 -31.49 13.08
C HIS A 135 4.48 -30.87 12.59
N LEU A 136 3.38 -31.64 12.63
CA LEU A 136 2.06 -31.12 12.26
C LEU A 136 1.61 -29.96 13.15
N LYS A 137 1.87 -30.04 14.47
CA LYS A 137 1.58 -28.94 15.41
C LYS A 137 2.42 -27.70 15.08
N LEU A 138 3.70 -27.88 14.76
CA LEU A 138 4.59 -26.79 14.35
C LEU A 138 4.06 -26.11 13.07
N THR A 139 3.60 -26.88 12.10
CA THR A 139 3.04 -26.34 10.85
C THR A 139 1.73 -25.58 11.07
N TRP A 140 0.85 -26.04 11.97
CA TRP A 140 -0.35 -25.26 12.34
C TRP A 140 -0.02 -24.01 13.16
N LEU A 141 0.97 -24.07 14.05
CA LEU A 141 1.45 -22.89 14.78
C LEU A 141 1.98 -21.83 13.80
N PHE A 142 2.73 -22.26 12.78
CA PHE A 142 3.19 -21.40 11.71
C PHE A 142 2.03 -20.74 10.95
N ALA A 143 0.99 -21.51 10.58
CA ALA A 143 -0.19 -20.97 9.92
C ALA A 143 -0.96 -19.95 10.78
N ILE A 144 -1.12 -20.23 12.08
CA ILE A 144 -1.78 -19.30 13.01
C ILE A 144 -0.95 -18.03 13.17
N ALA A 145 0.37 -18.13 13.34
CA ALA A 145 1.24 -16.96 13.43
C ALA A 145 1.13 -16.07 12.18
N SER A 146 1.11 -16.66 10.99
CA SER A 146 0.87 -15.92 9.73
C SER A 146 -0.49 -15.24 9.66
N LEU A 147 -1.54 -15.87 10.21
CA LEU A 147 -2.87 -15.27 10.27
C LEU A 147 -2.91 -14.07 11.23
N GLU A 148 -2.22 -14.15 12.37
CA GLU A 148 -2.14 -13.05 13.32
C GLU A 148 -1.38 -11.85 12.74
N THR A 149 -0.26 -12.08 12.04
CA THR A 149 0.44 -11.03 11.28
C THR A 149 -0.52 -10.34 10.30
N LEU A 150 -1.33 -11.11 9.57
CA LEU A 150 -2.34 -10.57 8.65
C LEU A 150 -3.40 -9.72 9.37
N LEU A 151 -3.94 -10.22 10.47
CA LEU A 151 -4.97 -9.53 11.24
C LEU A 151 -4.46 -8.17 11.75
N LEU A 152 -3.25 -8.14 12.28
CA LEU A 152 -2.62 -6.94 12.87
C LEU A 152 -2.37 -5.87 11.81
N ILE A 153 -1.75 -6.22 10.67
CA ILE A 153 -1.48 -5.23 9.62
C ILE A 153 -2.77 -4.72 8.97
N ILE A 154 -3.77 -5.61 8.80
CA ILE A 154 -5.04 -5.19 8.19
C ILE A 154 -5.82 -4.26 9.11
N GLY A 155 -5.78 -4.42 10.43
CA GLY A 155 -6.41 -3.44 11.32
C GLY A 155 -5.86 -2.02 11.11
N ILE A 156 -4.54 -1.89 10.89
CA ILE A 156 -3.90 -0.60 10.61
C ILE A 156 -4.29 -0.09 9.21
N LEU A 157 -4.20 -0.93 8.18
CA LEU A 157 -4.56 -0.55 6.80
C LEU A 157 -6.04 -0.16 6.69
N SER A 158 -6.89 -0.83 7.44
CA SER A 158 -8.32 -0.56 7.50
C SER A 158 -8.58 0.82 8.14
N PHE A 159 -7.89 1.15 9.23
CA PHE A 159 -7.92 2.50 9.78
C PHE A 159 -7.38 3.57 8.80
N MET A 160 -6.34 3.26 8.03
CA MET A 160 -5.84 4.18 7.01
C MET A 160 -6.91 4.51 5.95
N MET A 161 -7.79 3.55 5.62
CA MET A 161 -8.97 3.80 4.78
C MET A 161 -9.97 4.68 5.52
N TRP A 162 -10.42 4.24 6.69
CA TRP A 162 -11.34 4.98 7.57
C TRP A 162 -11.57 4.22 8.89
N PRO A 163 -11.74 4.91 10.03
CA PRO A 163 -11.94 4.29 11.35
C PRO A 163 -13.27 3.53 11.54
N GLY A 164 -14.09 3.32 10.52
CA GLY A 164 -15.35 2.56 10.62
C GLY A 164 -16.54 3.31 11.20
N GLY A 165 -16.30 4.31 12.06
CA GLY A 165 -17.35 5.10 12.71
C GLY A 165 -16.83 6.35 13.40
N GLU A 166 -17.75 7.23 13.80
CA GLU A 166 -17.38 8.52 14.43
C GLU A 166 -16.81 8.39 15.85
N ARG A 167 -17.06 7.25 16.50
CA ARG A 167 -16.70 6.99 17.90
C ARG A 167 -15.21 7.21 18.14
N TRP A 168 -14.35 6.74 17.23
CA TRP A 168 -12.91 6.90 17.35
C TRP A 168 -12.48 8.36 17.46
N TYR A 169 -13.11 9.29 16.73
CA TYR A 169 -12.75 10.71 16.81
C TYR A 169 -12.95 11.29 18.21
N ARG A 170 -13.95 10.78 18.94
CA ARG A 170 -14.28 11.22 20.30
C ARG A 170 -13.45 10.52 21.37
N THR A 171 -13.13 9.24 21.18
CA THR A 171 -12.43 8.44 22.21
C THR A 171 -10.92 8.42 22.03
N GLY A 172 -10.42 8.48 20.80
CA GLY A 172 -9.01 8.25 20.49
C GLY A 172 -8.52 6.84 20.86
N SER A 173 -9.43 5.90 21.12
CA SER A 173 -9.09 4.56 21.59
C SER A 173 -8.50 3.70 20.46
N VAL A 174 -7.45 2.93 20.76
CA VAL A 174 -6.82 2.01 19.81
C VAL A 174 -7.81 0.94 19.34
N LEU A 175 -8.67 0.45 20.23
CA LEU A 175 -9.64 -0.60 19.88
C LEU A 175 -10.73 -0.07 18.95
N ASP A 176 -11.20 1.16 19.17
CA ASP A 176 -12.17 1.81 18.28
C ASP A 176 -11.56 2.09 16.90
N ALA A 177 -10.24 2.32 16.83
CA ALA A 177 -9.50 2.52 15.58
C ALA A 177 -9.32 1.19 14.83
N PHE A 178 -8.96 0.13 15.57
CA PHE A 178 -8.57 -1.17 15.04
C PHE A 178 -9.78 -2.00 14.60
N TYR A 179 -10.77 -2.17 15.49
CA TYR A 179 -11.97 -2.98 15.22
C TYR A 179 -13.06 -2.12 14.57
N ASN A 180 -12.86 -1.84 13.29
CA ASN A 180 -13.74 -1.00 12.50
C ASN A 180 -14.57 -1.84 11.50
N LEU A 181 -15.54 -1.21 10.81
CA LEU A 181 -16.45 -1.90 9.89
C LEU A 181 -15.74 -2.61 8.72
N ASN A 182 -14.57 -2.12 8.32
CA ASN A 182 -13.87 -2.55 7.12
C ASN A 182 -12.83 -3.67 7.38
N ILE A 183 -12.35 -3.84 8.62
CA ILE A 183 -11.24 -4.77 8.94
C ILE A 183 -11.51 -6.21 8.47
N PHE A 184 -12.65 -6.80 8.84
CA PHE A 184 -12.95 -8.21 8.55
C PHE A 184 -13.28 -8.44 7.07
N ALA A 185 -13.88 -7.45 6.40
CA ALA A 185 -14.12 -7.52 4.97
C ALA A 185 -12.80 -7.47 4.19
N GLN A 186 -11.88 -6.57 4.57
CA GLN A 186 -10.56 -6.48 3.98
C GLN A 186 -9.71 -7.73 4.26
N MET A 187 -9.75 -8.25 5.49
CA MET A 187 -9.06 -9.48 5.89
C MET A 187 -9.53 -10.69 5.11
N SER A 188 -10.84 -10.92 5.05
CA SER A 188 -11.40 -12.08 4.37
C SER A 188 -11.09 -12.03 2.87
N MET A 189 -11.26 -10.86 2.23
CA MET A 189 -10.94 -10.67 0.81
C MET A 189 -9.45 -10.93 0.53
N ARG A 190 -8.54 -10.42 1.38
CA ARG A 190 -7.09 -10.66 1.23
C ARG A 190 -6.72 -12.12 1.48
N ALA A 191 -7.27 -12.77 2.51
CA ALA A 191 -7.04 -14.20 2.77
C ALA A 191 -7.50 -15.08 1.59
N ALA A 192 -8.63 -14.76 0.97
CA ALA A 192 -9.10 -15.45 -0.24
C ALA A 192 -8.11 -15.30 -1.41
N PHE A 193 -7.56 -14.08 -1.61
CA PHE A 193 -6.52 -13.85 -2.61
C PHE A 193 -5.19 -14.55 -2.26
N MET A 194 -4.82 -14.66 -0.99
CA MET A 194 -3.62 -15.37 -0.53
C MET A 194 -3.69 -16.87 -0.87
N CYS A 195 -4.87 -17.49 -0.79
CA CYS A 195 -5.07 -18.86 -1.27
C CYS A 195 -4.77 -18.99 -2.78
N VAL A 196 -5.17 -17.99 -3.58
CA VAL A 196 -4.85 -17.94 -5.03
C VAL A 196 -3.34 -17.77 -5.23
N ALA A 197 -2.72 -16.82 -4.52
CA ALA A 197 -1.28 -16.56 -4.62
C ALA A 197 -0.44 -17.79 -4.25
N ALA A 198 -0.78 -18.46 -3.15
CA ALA A 198 -0.08 -19.67 -2.71
C ALA A 198 -0.23 -20.84 -3.69
N ALA A 199 -1.39 -20.97 -4.35
CA ALA A 199 -1.59 -21.97 -5.40
C ALA A 199 -0.78 -21.65 -6.67
N VAL A 200 -0.81 -20.39 -7.13
CA VAL A 200 -0.08 -19.96 -8.33
C VAL A 200 1.43 -20.06 -8.11
N VAL A 201 1.96 -19.53 -7.02
CA VAL A 201 3.41 -19.62 -6.72
C VAL A 201 3.82 -21.05 -6.40
N GLY A 202 3.00 -21.78 -5.64
CA GLY A 202 3.26 -23.19 -5.29
C GLY A 202 3.29 -24.11 -6.50
N SER A 203 2.64 -23.72 -7.60
CA SER A 203 2.70 -24.46 -8.85
C SER A 203 4.09 -24.46 -9.52
N ILE A 204 4.94 -23.46 -9.22
CA ILE A 204 6.37 -23.46 -9.63
C ILE A 204 7.07 -24.67 -9.03
N VAL A 205 6.81 -24.95 -7.75
CA VAL A 205 7.38 -26.11 -7.04
C VAL A 205 6.78 -27.42 -7.55
N VAL A 206 5.48 -27.44 -7.87
CA VAL A 206 4.81 -28.60 -8.48
C VAL A 206 5.44 -28.98 -9.81
N ALA A 207 5.84 -28.01 -10.64
CA ALA A 207 6.49 -28.27 -11.92
C ALA A 207 7.81 -29.06 -11.76
N GLY A 208 8.48 -28.94 -10.61
CA GLY A 208 9.70 -29.68 -10.26
C GLY A 208 9.47 -31.08 -9.65
N VAL A 209 8.23 -31.52 -9.47
CA VAL A 209 7.90 -32.87 -8.97
C VAL A 209 7.99 -33.85 -10.15
N ARG A 210 8.89 -34.84 -10.04
CA ARG A 210 9.17 -35.81 -11.12
C ARG A 210 8.12 -36.91 -11.22
N GLU A 211 7.67 -37.45 -10.10
CA GLU A 211 6.69 -38.55 -10.06
C GLU A 211 5.29 -38.05 -10.43
N LYS A 212 4.70 -38.66 -11.46
CA LYS A 212 3.49 -38.16 -12.11
C LYS A 212 2.26 -38.23 -11.21
N GLU A 213 2.10 -39.31 -10.44
CA GLU A 213 1.00 -39.47 -9.49
C GLU A 213 1.07 -38.40 -8.39
N ARG A 214 2.23 -38.27 -7.74
CA ARG A 214 2.47 -37.27 -6.69
C ARG A 214 2.25 -35.85 -7.18
N ARG A 215 2.80 -35.53 -8.35
CA ARG A 215 2.61 -34.23 -9.01
C ARG A 215 1.13 -33.96 -9.25
N THR A 216 0.39 -34.94 -9.74
CA THR A 216 -1.04 -34.79 -10.05
C THR A 216 -1.86 -34.57 -8.78
N GLU A 217 -1.57 -35.32 -7.71
CA GLU A 217 -2.26 -35.18 -6.43
C GLU A 217 -2.01 -33.79 -5.81
N ILE A 218 -0.75 -33.34 -5.73
CA ILE A 218 -0.43 -32.01 -5.21
C ILE A 218 -1.05 -30.92 -6.08
N ALA A 219 -0.90 -31.00 -7.40
CA ALA A 219 -1.42 -30.00 -8.33
C ALA A 219 -2.93 -29.80 -8.17
N ARG A 220 -3.69 -30.89 -8.07
CA ARG A 220 -5.14 -30.84 -7.84
C ARG A 220 -5.48 -30.25 -6.48
N PHE A 221 -4.70 -30.56 -5.45
CA PHE A 221 -4.90 -30.01 -4.12
C PHE A 221 -4.71 -28.48 -4.11
N ILE A 222 -3.58 -27.99 -4.64
CA ILE A 222 -3.32 -26.55 -4.70
C ILE A 222 -4.29 -25.83 -5.64
N ALA A 223 -4.68 -26.45 -6.76
CA ALA A 223 -5.67 -25.90 -7.66
C ALA A 223 -7.04 -25.77 -6.98
N LYS A 224 -7.46 -26.78 -6.20
CA LYS A 224 -8.69 -26.71 -5.40
C LYS A 224 -8.64 -25.57 -4.39
N MET A 225 -7.54 -25.42 -3.66
CA MET A 225 -7.37 -24.31 -2.71
C MET A 225 -7.43 -22.95 -3.42
N GLY A 226 -6.74 -22.81 -4.56
CA GLY A 226 -6.78 -21.63 -5.40
C GLY A 226 -8.20 -21.33 -5.89
N PHE A 227 -8.94 -22.33 -6.34
CA PHE A 227 -10.34 -22.16 -6.79
C PHE A 227 -11.28 -21.74 -5.67
N VAL A 228 -11.13 -22.33 -4.47
CA VAL A 228 -11.90 -21.91 -3.30
C VAL A 228 -11.61 -20.45 -2.96
N GLY A 229 -10.33 -20.05 -2.98
CA GLY A 229 -9.93 -18.66 -2.81
C GLY A 229 -10.53 -17.74 -3.88
N LEU A 230 -10.44 -18.13 -5.16
CA LEU A 230 -10.95 -17.36 -6.29
C LEU A 230 -12.48 -17.19 -6.24
N ALA A 231 -13.20 -18.27 -5.91
CA ALA A 231 -14.65 -18.26 -5.77
C ALA A 231 -15.11 -17.43 -4.56
N ALA A 232 -14.38 -17.50 -3.44
CA ALA A 232 -14.65 -16.68 -2.25
C ALA A 232 -14.33 -15.20 -2.47
N LEU A 233 -13.31 -14.88 -3.29
CA LEU A 233 -12.89 -13.51 -3.55
C LEU A 233 -14.02 -12.63 -4.11
N VAL A 234 -14.91 -13.19 -4.96
CA VAL A 234 -16.01 -12.44 -5.58
C VAL A 234 -17.03 -11.91 -4.55
N PRO A 235 -17.73 -12.75 -3.76
CA PRO A 235 -18.66 -12.24 -2.74
C PRO A 235 -17.97 -11.42 -1.65
N LEU A 236 -16.72 -11.76 -1.28
CA LEU A 236 -15.96 -10.99 -0.28
C LEU A 236 -15.57 -9.61 -0.79
N PHE A 237 -15.27 -9.46 -2.08
CA PHE A 237 -15.06 -8.16 -2.71
C PHE A 237 -16.34 -7.31 -2.67
N PHE A 238 -17.51 -7.88 -2.96
CA PHE A 238 -18.77 -7.17 -2.84
C PHE A 238 -19.04 -6.70 -1.40
N TRP A 239 -18.78 -7.56 -0.41
CA TRP A 239 -18.87 -7.17 0.99
C TRP A 239 -17.90 -6.05 1.34
N TYR A 240 -16.64 -6.13 0.91
CA TYR A 240 -15.64 -5.08 1.10
C TYR A 240 -16.11 -3.73 0.54
N VAL A 241 -16.62 -3.69 -0.69
CA VAL A 241 -17.13 -2.45 -1.29
C VAL A 241 -18.28 -1.83 -0.48
N GLN A 242 -19.13 -2.65 0.13
CA GLN A 242 -20.23 -2.15 0.97
C GLN A 242 -19.71 -1.43 2.23
N THR A 243 -18.61 -1.90 2.81
CA THR A 243 -17.98 -1.31 4.00
C THR A 243 -17.21 -0.01 3.72
N LEU A 244 -16.99 0.35 2.45
CA LEU A 244 -16.25 1.56 2.09
C LEU A 244 -17.02 2.84 2.44
N PRO A 245 -16.33 3.91 2.85
CA PRO A 245 -16.95 5.21 3.10
C PRO A 245 -17.52 5.82 1.80
N PRO A 246 -18.54 6.70 1.89
CA PRO A 246 -19.16 7.32 0.71
C PRO A 246 -18.17 7.98 -0.26
N THR A 247 -17.17 8.70 0.26
CA THR A 247 -16.12 9.34 -0.54
C THR A 247 -15.34 8.33 -1.38
N ALA A 248 -15.00 7.16 -0.83
CA ALA A 248 -14.30 6.12 -1.57
C ALA A 248 -15.16 5.55 -2.70
N LYS A 249 -16.49 5.41 -2.49
CA LYS A 249 -17.44 4.98 -3.53
C LYS A 249 -17.54 6.00 -4.68
N ILE A 250 -17.54 7.29 -4.36
CA ILE A 250 -17.51 8.38 -5.36
C ILE A 250 -16.21 8.31 -6.17
N ILE A 251 -15.07 8.14 -5.50
CA ILE A 251 -13.76 8.02 -6.17
C ILE A 251 -13.70 6.79 -7.06
N LEU A 252 -14.22 5.65 -6.58
CA LEU A 252 -14.32 4.42 -7.34
C LEU A 252 -15.10 4.66 -8.65
N ALA A 253 -16.27 5.29 -8.56
CA ALA A 253 -17.11 5.58 -9.73
C ALA A 253 -16.50 6.62 -10.68
N ALA A 254 -15.83 7.65 -10.15
CA ALA A 254 -15.35 8.79 -10.95
C ALA A 254 -13.94 8.61 -11.52
N ARG A 255 -13.11 7.73 -10.95
CA ARG A 255 -11.65 7.70 -11.22
C ARG A 255 -11.07 6.34 -11.50
N LEU A 256 -11.86 5.25 -11.43
CA LEU A 256 -11.41 4.00 -12.04
C LEU A 256 -11.22 4.23 -13.55
N PRO A 257 -10.04 3.92 -14.11
CA PRO A 257 -9.84 3.96 -15.55
C PRO A 257 -10.93 3.17 -16.29
N ALA A 258 -11.35 3.68 -17.45
CA ALA A 258 -12.20 2.93 -18.37
C ALA A 258 -11.55 1.57 -18.63
N HIS A 259 -12.32 0.49 -18.47
CA HIS A 259 -11.88 -0.91 -18.57
C HIS A 259 -11.22 -1.55 -17.34
N THR A 260 -11.14 -0.87 -16.20
CA THR A 260 -10.54 -1.51 -14.99
C THR A 260 -11.36 -2.72 -14.53
N SER A 261 -12.69 -2.65 -14.59
CA SER A 261 -13.57 -3.77 -14.26
C SER A 261 -13.38 -4.97 -15.20
N GLU A 262 -13.39 -4.71 -16.50
CA GLU A 262 -13.21 -5.70 -17.56
C GLU A 262 -11.83 -6.36 -17.44
N PHE A 263 -10.81 -5.56 -17.13
CA PHE A 263 -9.47 -6.03 -16.88
C PHE A 263 -9.39 -6.97 -15.67
N LEU A 264 -9.98 -6.60 -14.54
CA LEU A 264 -10.01 -7.44 -13.33
C LEU A 264 -10.80 -8.73 -13.56
N ILE A 265 -11.93 -8.67 -14.26
CA ILE A 265 -12.72 -9.83 -14.65
C ILE A 265 -11.91 -10.74 -15.60
N GLY A 266 -11.20 -10.15 -16.57
CA GLY A 266 -10.30 -10.86 -17.47
C GLY A 266 -9.20 -11.59 -16.71
N MET A 267 -8.55 -10.92 -15.74
CA MET A 267 -7.51 -11.53 -14.90
C MET A 267 -8.06 -12.64 -14.00
N LEU A 268 -9.27 -12.47 -13.45
CA LEU A 268 -9.99 -13.51 -12.73
C LEU A 268 -10.23 -14.73 -13.62
N GLY A 269 -10.68 -14.51 -14.86
CA GLY A 269 -10.90 -15.54 -15.87
C GLY A 269 -9.61 -16.27 -16.27
N VAL A 270 -8.53 -15.55 -16.56
CA VAL A 270 -7.21 -16.13 -16.86
C VAL A 270 -6.71 -16.98 -15.68
N THR A 271 -6.88 -16.49 -14.45
CA THR A 271 -6.49 -17.23 -13.25
C THR A 271 -7.36 -18.48 -13.06
N ALA A 272 -8.67 -18.39 -13.29
CA ALA A 272 -9.58 -19.54 -13.24
C ALA A 272 -9.21 -20.61 -14.27
N LEU A 273 -8.93 -20.20 -15.52
CA LEU A 273 -8.50 -21.10 -16.60
C LEU A 273 -7.15 -21.75 -16.26
N TYR A 274 -6.21 -21.00 -15.70
CA TYR A 274 -4.94 -21.54 -15.25
C TYR A 274 -5.12 -22.60 -14.17
N LEU A 275 -5.93 -22.33 -13.15
CA LEU A 275 -6.23 -23.29 -12.09
C LEU A 275 -7.00 -24.52 -12.63
N ALA A 276 -7.90 -24.33 -13.60
CA ALA A 276 -8.62 -25.43 -14.25
C ALA A 276 -7.64 -26.35 -14.99
N TRP A 277 -6.73 -25.75 -15.75
CA TRP A 277 -5.69 -26.45 -16.46
C TRP A 277 -4.75 -27.19 -15.50
N LEU A 278 -4.34 -26.54 -14.40
CA LEU A 278 -3.52 -27.14 -13.34
C LEU A 278 -4.21 -28.36 -12.71
N ALA A 279 -5.53 -28.31 -12.48
CA ALA A 279 -6.30 -29.44 -11.96
C ALA A 279 -6.47 -30.58 -12.99
N TRP A 280 -6.65 -30.24 -14.27
CA TRP A 280 -6.96 -31.20 -15.33
C TRP A 280 -5.73 -31.91 -15.90
N LYS A 281 -4.68 -31.15 -16.28
CA LYS A 281 -3.48 -31.65 -16.97
C LYS A 281 -2.18 -31.16 -16.30
N PRO A 282 -1.95 -31.49 -15.01
CA PRO A 282 -0.80 -30.99 -14.27
C PRO A 282 0.55 -31.43 -14.84
N SER A 283 0.62 -32.56 -15.55
CA SER A 283 1.83 -33.05 -16.21
C SER A 283 2.34 -32.12 -17.31
N TRP A 284 1.49 -31.22 -17.82
CA TRP A 284 1.84 -30.27 -18.87
C TRP A 284 2.34 -28.94 -18.34
N LEU A 285 2.50 -28.76 -17.03
CA LEU A 285 2.97 -27.52 -16.43
C LEU A 285 4.50 -27.38 -16.55
N PRO A 286 5.07 -26.57 -17.46
CA PRO A 286 6.48 -26.23 -17.40
C PRO A 286 6.70 -25.12 -16.36
N SER A 287 7.87 -25.13 -15.71
CA SER A 287 8.22 -24.11 -14.70
C SER A 287 8.13 -22.66 -15.21
N PRO A 288 8.54 -22.33 -16.45
CA PRO A 288 8.37 -20.98 -17.00
C PRO A 288 6.92 -20.48 -17.06
N VAL A 289 5.94 -21.35 -17.30
CA VAL A 289 4.52 -20.95 -17.35
C VAL A 289 4.02 -20.61 -15.94
N ALA A 290 4.42 -21.37 -14.92
CA ALA A 290 4.09 -21.05 -13.53
C ALA A 290 4.73 -19.73 -13.07
N ALA A 291 5.98 -19.48 -13.46
CA ALA A 291 6.68 -18.22 -13.19
C ALA A 291 6.01 -17.04 -13.92
N LEU A 292 5.63 -17.21 -15.18
CA LEU A 292 4.89 -16.21 -15.95
C LEU A 292 3.55 -15.89 -15.26
N MET A 293 2.79 -16.89 -14.84
CA MET A 293 1.54 -16.66 -14.11
C MET A 293 1.74 -15.94 -12.78
N THR A 294 2.84 -16.21 -12.08
CA THR A 294 3.21 -15.45 -10.87
C THR A 294 3.50 -13.99 -11.20
N LEU A 295 4.21 -13.72 -12.30
CA LEU A 295 4.47 -12.36 -12.78
C LEU A 295 3.17 -11.65 -13.20
N LEU A 296 2.26 -12.34 -13.90
CA LEU A 296 0.96 -11.79 -14.25
C LEU A 296 0.13 -11.47 -13.00
N LEU A 297 0.14 -12.34 -11.99
CA LEU A 297 -0.53 -12.08 -10.71
C LEU A 297 0.06 -10.86 -10.00
N LEU A 298 1.38 -10.67 -10.04
CA LEU A 298 2.04 -9.48 -9.51
C LEU A 298 1.62 -8.21 -10.26
N LEU A 299 1.76 -8.18 -11.58
CA LEU A 299 1.57 -6.98 -12.41
C LEU A 299 0.11 -6.60 -12.59
N PHE A 300 -0.78 -7.59 -12.58
CA PHE A 300 -2.18 -7.44 -12.98
C PHE A 300 -3.19 -7.85 -11.91
N GLY A 301 -2.75 -8.53 -10.86
CA GLY A 301 -3.54 -8.75 -9.64
C GLY A 301 -3.16 -7.76 -8.53
N LEU A 302 -1.94 -7.92 -8.00
CA LEU A 302 -1.47 -7.19 -6.82
C LEU A 302 -1.21 -5.70 -7.07
N TRP A 303 -0.54 -5.34 -8.16
CA TRP A 303 -0.24 -3.93 -8.45
C TRP A 303 -1.53 -3.08 -8.63
N PRO A 304 -2.54 -3.51 -9.41
CA PRO A 304 -3.80 -2.79 -9.49
C PRO A 304 -4.55 -2.75 -8.16
N GLU A 305 -4.51 -3.81 -7.35
CA GLU A 305 -5.11 -3.84 -6.01
C GLU A 305 -4.48 -2.79 -5.09
N GLU A 306 -3.15 -2.80 -4.97
CA GLU A 306 -2.41 -1.88 -4.13
C GLU A 306 -2.62 -0.42 -4.54
N ARG A 307 -2.59 -0.16 -5.85
CA ARG A 307 -2.87 1.16 -6.41
C ARG A 307 -4.31 1.60 -6.17
N SER A 308 -5.27 0.69 -6.30
CA SER A 308 -6.69 0.99 -6.07
C SER A 308 -6.94 1.30 -4.60
N ARG A 309 -6.39 0.51 -3.68
CA ARG A 309 -6.45 0.75 -2.22
C ARG A 309 -5.88 2.12 -1.86
N GLU A 310 -4.71 2.47 -2.40
CA GLU A 310 -4.11 3.80 -2.19
C GLU A 310 -4.97 4.94 -2.75
N SER A 311 -5.58 4.72 -3.91
CA SER A 311 -6.40 5.74 -4.58
C SER A 311 -7.74 5.97 -3.87
N LEU A 312 -8.36 4.90 -3.36
CA LEU A 312 -9.69 4.95 -2.74
C LEU A 312 -9.72 5.70 -1.40
N ARG A 313 -8.62 5.71 -0.67
CA ARG A 313 -8.53 6.45 0.60
C ARG A 313 -8.23 7.94 0.44
N LYS A 314 -7.87 8.39 -0.77
CA LYS A 314 -7.64 9.81 -1.02
C LYS A 314 -8.92 10.62 -0.68
N PRO A 315 -8.78 11.84 -0.14
CA PRO A 315 -7.58 12.65 -0.04
C PRO A 315 -6.74 12.37 1.21
N TYR A 316 -7.09 11.35 2.00
CA TYR A 316 -6.47 11.06 3.27
C TYR A 316 -5.31 10.06 3.16
N VAL A 317 -4.37 10.17 4.09
CA VAL A 317 -3.34 9.14 4.33
C VAL A 317 -3.66 8.29 5.56
N ALA A 318 -4.38 8.85 6.53
CA ALA A 318 -4.79 8.14 7.75
C ALA A 318 -6.11 8.66 8.34
N GLY A 319 -6.98 7.73 8.74
CA GLY A 319 -8.11 7.94 9.66
C GLY A 319 -9.17 8.96 9.23
N GLN A 320 -9.19 9.36 7.95
CA GLN A 320 -9.95 10.51 7.44
C GLN A 320 -9.75 11.83 8.21
N TYR A 321 -8.57 12.05 8.79
CA TYR A 321 -8.23 13.32 9.44
C TYR A 321 -6.89 13.90 9.00
N ILE A 322 -5.94 13.06 8.56
CA ILE A 322 -4.67 13.52 7.97
C ILE A 322 -4.78 13.45 6.45
N TYR A 323 -4.68 14.59 5.79
CA TYR A 323 -4.62 14.64 4.33
C TYR A 323 -3.29 14.09 3.78
N GLY A 324 -3.30 13.75 2.49
CA GLY A 324 -2.12 13.26 1.78
C GLY A 324 -0.96 14.26 1.77
N ASN A 325 -1.22 15.55 1.86
CA ASN A 325 -0.22 16.62 2.04
C ASN A 325 0.15 16.87 3.51
N GLN A 326 -0.32 16.01 4.43
CA GLN A 326 -0.01 16.03 5.86
C GLN A 326 -0.69 17.13 6.70
N VAL A 327 -1.64 17.87 6.12
CA VAL A 327 -2.48 18.81 6.88
C VAL A 327 -3.55 18.06 7.67
N ILE A 328 -3.83 18.50 8.90
CA ILE A 328 -4.97 18.00 9.67
C ILE A 328 -6.26 18.67 9.21
N SER A 329 -7.14 17.86 8.65
CA SER A 329 -8.40 18.28 8.01
C SER A 329 -9.57 18.43 8.96
N ARG A 330 -9.54 17.79 10.13
CA ARG A 330 -10.63 17.80 11.11
C ARG A 330 -10.14 17.61 12.54
N ASP A 331 -10.98 17.99 13.49
CA ASP A 331 -10.75 17.74 14.90
C ASP A 331 -10.85 16.25 15.24
N VAL A 332 -10.01 15.83 16.20
CA VAL A 332 -10.08 14.52 16.85
C VAL A 332 -10.04 14.76 18.37
N PRO A 333 -11.19 15.12 19.00
CA PRO A 333 -11.25 15.48 20.41
C PRO A 333 -10.64 14.43 21.35
N GLY A 334 -10.83 13.14 21.08
CA GLY A 334 -10.29 12.04 21.90
C GLY A 334 -8.76 11.95 21.91
N LYS A 335 -8.09 12.67 20.99
CA LYS A 335 -6.63 12.79 20.93
C LYS A 335 -6.16 14.24 21.16
N GLY A 336 -7.07 15.18 21.44
CA GLY A 336 -6.74 16.61 21.57
C GLY A 336 -6.23 17.26 20.27
N ILE A 337 -6.55 16.68 19.11
CA ILE A 337 -6.08 17.19 17.81
C ILE A 337 -7.11 18.17 17.25
N ARG A 338 -6.64 19.31 16.74
CA ARG A 338 -7.47 20.33 16.08
C ARG A 338 -7.19 20.38 14.58
N ALA A 339 -8.21 20.76 13.80
CA ALA A 339 -8.11 21.04 12.38
C ALA A 339 -7.19 22.24 12.14
N GLU A 340 -6.32 22.12 11.13
CA GLU A 340 -5.34 23.15 10.78
C GLU A 340 -5.80 24.03 9.62
N LEU A 341 -6.88 23.64 8.93
CA LEU A 341 -7.43 24.40 7.80
C LEU A 341 -7.77 25.86 8.17
N PRO A 342 -8.43 26.16 9.32
CA PRO A 342 -8.71 27.55 9.69
C PRO A 342 -7.45 28.37 9.93
N ALA A 343 -6.45 27.81 10.63
CA ALA A 343 -5.18 28.50 10.87
C ALA A 343 -4.42 28.77 9.57
N ILE A 344 -4.40 27.79 8.64
CA ILE A 344 -3.79 27.97 7.32
C ILE A 344 -4.52 29.07 6.53
N GLN A 345 -5.84 29.14 6.62
CA GLN A 345 -6.63 30.18 5.97
C GLN A 345 -6.33 31.58 6.53
N GLU A 346 -6.16 31.69 7.85
CA GLU A 346 -5.93 32.98 8.53
C GLU A 346 -4.49 33.48 8.39
N HIS A 347 -3.50 32.59 8.52
CA HIS A 347 -2.08 32.98 8.63
C HIS A 347 -1.21 32.56 7.44
N GLY A 348 -1.73 31.70 6.56
CA GLY A 348 -0.98 31.14 5.43
C GLY A 348 -0.16 29.90 5.80
N LEU A 349 0.00 29.00 4.82
CA LEU A 349 0.75 27.75 4.97
C LEU A 349 2.25 27.99 5.25
N LEU A 350 2.88 28.90 4.52
CA LEU A 350 4.33 29.17 4.60
C LEU A 350 4.72 29.78 5.95
N ALA A 351 3.90 30.69 6.49
CA ALA A 351 4.17 31.34 7.77
C ALA A 351 4.14 30.33 8.93
N LEU A 352 3.16 29.42 8.92
CA LEU A 352 2.95 28.43 9.97
C LEU A 352 3.85 27.19 9.84
N HIS A 353 4.44 26.93 8.67
CA HIS A 353 5.28 25.75 8.46
C HIS A 353 6.67 25.92 9.12
N PRO A 354 7.08 25.02 10.04
CA PRO A 354 8.29 25.20 10.85
C PRO A 354 9.58 25.10 10.04
N PHE A 355 9.59 24.31 8.97
CA PHE A 355 10.76 24.09 8.12
C PHE A 355 10.85 25.01 6.89
N VAL A 356 9.93 25.98 6.76
CA VAL A 356 10.04 27.00 5.70
C VAL A 356 11.06 28.06 6.14
N PRO A 357 12.08 28.37 5.31
CA PRO A 357 13.06 29.42 5.61
C PRO A 357 12.38 30.75 5.91
N VAL A 358 12.94 31.52 6.86
CA VAL A 358 12.38 32.82 7.28
C VAL A 358 12.12 33.75 6.08
N ALA A 359 13.03 33.77 5.11
CA ALA A 359 12.92 34.59 3.90
C ALA A 359 11.77 34.19 2.95
N LEU A 360 11.14 33.02 3.16
CA LEU A 360 10.00 32.52 2.38
C LEU A 360 8.70 32.51 3.19
N LYS A 361 8.73 32.90 4.47
CA LYS A 361 7.50 33.03 5.28
C LYS A 361 6.62 34.18 4.82
N GLU A 362 7.21 35.20 4.20
CA GLU A 362 6.51 36.30 3.54
C GLU A 362 6.84 36.32 2.05
N ILE A 363 5.81 36.43 1.21
CA ILE A 363 5.95 36.42 -0.24
C ILE A 363 6.20 37.85 -0.73
N THR A 364 7.29 38.02 -1.47
CA THR A 364 7.73 39.24 -2.14
C THR A 364 7.82 38.99 -3.65
N PRO A 365 7.82 40.04 -4.50
CA PRO A 365 8.02 39.87 -5.94
C PRO A 365 9.29 39.08 -6.29
N GLN A 366 10.35 39.24 -5.50
CA GLN A 366 11.66 38.62 -5.74
C GLN A 366 11.69 37.14 -5.38
N ASN A 367 10.95 36.72 -4.34
CA ASN A 367 10.93 35.32 -3.90
C ASN A 367 9.72 34.53 -4.40
N ARG A 368 8.79 35.15 -5.14
CA ARG A 368 7.51 34.56 -5.56
C ARG A 368 7.64 33.19 -6.21
N LEU A 369 8.60 33.00 -7.12
CA LEU A 369 8.82 31.73 -7.80
C LEU A 369 9.22 30.62 -6.81
N GLU A 370 10.15 30.95 -5.92
CA GLU A 370 10.69 30.03 -4.92
C GLU A 370 9.64 29.70 -3.85
N ALA A 371 8.87 30.69 -3.39
CA ALA A 371 7.73 30.49 -2.51
C ALA A 371 6.70 29.54 -3.14
N GLY A 372 6.36 29.75 -4.42
CA GLY A 372 5.46 28.87 -5.18
C GLY A 372 5.98 27.44 -5.30
N ARG A 373 7.29 27.27 -5.53
CA ARG A 373 7.96 25.96 -5.56
C ARG A 373 7.86 25.23 -4.23
N VAL A 374 8.09 25.94 -3.11
CA VAL A 374 7.98 25.38 -1.76
C VAL A 374 6.54 25.00 -1.43
N ILE A 375 5.55 25.83 -1.80
CA ILE A 375 4.14 25.48 -1.66
C ILE A 375 3.83 24.21 -2.46
N ALA A 376 4.27 24.10 -3.71
CA ALA A 376 4.05 22.91 -4.53
C ALA A 376 4.71 21.66 -3.92
N ALA A 377 5.91 21.80 -3.34
CA ALA A 377 6.62 20.74 -2.64
C ALA A 377 5.86 20.24 -1.39
N ILE A 378 5.22 21.14 -0.64
CA ILE A 378 4.46 20.79 0.57
C ILE A 378 3.07 20.23 0.20
N ALA A 379 2.36 20.90 -0.70
CA ALA A 379 0.95 20.66 -0.97
C ALA A 379 0.68 19.62 -2.07
N CYS A 380 1.56 19.50 -3.07
CA CYS A 380 1.27 18.76 -4.30
C CYS A 380 2.18 17.53 -4.51
N ALA A 381 3.41 17.58 -4.01
CA ALA A 381 4.46 16.61 -4.34
C ALA A 381 4.19 15.16 -3.87
N ASN A 382 3.30 14.98 -2.89
CA ASN A 382 2.88 13.65 -2.45
C ASN A 382 2.00 12.91 -3.49
N CYS A 383 1.44 13.63 -4.47
CA CYS A 383 0.58 13.08 -5.52
C CYS A 383 1.05 13.37 -6.94
N HIS A 384 1.90 14.40 -7.11
CA HIS A 384 2.31 14.92 -8.40
C HIS A 384 3.83 15.03 -8.47
N SER A 385 4.40 14.65 -9.61
CA SER A 385 5.72 15.15 -9.95
C SER A 385 5.63 16.65 -10.27
N LEU A 386 6.62 17.43 -9.85
CA LEU A 386 6.63 18.88 -10.03
C LEU A 386 7.27 19.28 -11.36
N GLU A 387 8.08 18.40 -11.95
CA GLU A 387 8.75 18.65 -13.23
C GLU A 387 7.84 18.40 -14.44
N LYS A 388 8.02 19.18 -15.51
CA LYS A 388 7.38 18.93 -16.82
C LYS A 388 7.62 17.53 -17.36
N THR A 389 8.85 17.03 -17.19
CA THR A 389 9.30 15.71 -17.64
C THR A 389 9.08 14.61 -16.60
N GLY A 390 8.30 14.90 -15.54
CA GLY A 390 7.92 13.89 -14.57
C GLY A 390 7.21 12.71 -15.23
N LEU A 391 7.66 11.49 -14.93
CA LEU A 391 7.12 10.26 -15.52
C LEU A 391 5.68 10.02 -15.07
N LEU A 392 5.36 10.40 -13.84
CA LEU A 392 4.12 10.02 -13.19
C LEU A 392 3.37 11.26 -12.66
N ARG A 393 2.20 11.51 -13.27
CA ARG A 393 1.28 12.61 -12.95
C ARG A 393 1.95 13.99 -12.82
N PRO A 394 2.74 14.44 -13.82
CA PRO A 394 3.38 15.76 -13.77
C PRO A 394 2.34 16.87 -13.60
N LEU A 395 2.58 17.75 -12.64
CA LEU A 395 1.68 18.85 -12.28
C LEU A 395 1.44 19.78 -13.47
N PRO A 396 2.45 20.21 -14.25
CA PRO A 396 2.23 20.99 -15.47
C PRO A 396 1.23 20.36 -16.45
N ALA A 397 1.34 19.04 -16.68
CA ALA A 397 0.45 18.34 -17.60
C ALA A 397 -1.01 18.27 -17.11
N LYS A 398 -1.26 18.41 -15.80
CA LYS A 398 -2.63 18.49 -15.26
C LYS A 398 -3.34 19.80 -15.60
N PHE A 399 -2.58 20.82 -15.97
CA PHE A 399 -3.09 22.09 -16.50
C PHE A 399 -2.88 22.21 -18.01
N GLY A 400 -2.74 21.08 -18.72
CA GLY A 400 -2.51 21.07 -20.17
C GLY A 400 -1.18 21.66 -20.62
N GLY A 401 -0.23 21.85 -19.70
CA GLY A 401 1.04 22.52 -19.98
C GLY A 401 0.91 24.04 -20.19
N THR A 402 -0.18 24.66 -19.70
CA THR A 402 -0.34 26.11 -19.78
C THR A 402 0.82 26.85 -19.10
N THR A 403 1.23 27.96 -19.72
CA THR A 403 2.20 28.91 -19.19
C THR A 403 1.53 30.18 -18.68
N ASP A 404 0.19 30.25 -18.73
CA ASP A 404 -0.59 31.36 -18.17
C ASP A 404 -0.91 31.10 -16.69
N PRO A 405 -0.38 31.90 -15.75
CA PRO A 405 -0.66 31.77 -14.33
C PRO A 405 -2.14 31.97 -13.98
N GLN A 406 -2.90 32.75 -14.76
CA GLN A 406 -4.30 33.03 -14.45
C GLN A 406 -5.19 31.78 -14.62
N VAL A 407 -4.91 30.95 -15.62
CA VAL A 407 -5.60 29.67 -15.83
C VAL A 407 -5.38 28.74 -14.63
N VAL A 408 -4.15 28.65 -14.15
CA VAL A 408 -3.83 27.87 -12.95
C VAL A 408 -4.52 28.48 -11.72
N ARG A 409 -4.45 29.80 -11.57
CA ARG A 409 -5.04 30.54 -10.44
C ARG A 409 -6.54 30.28 -10.30
N ALA A 410 -7.29 30.25 -11.41
CA ALA A 410 -8.72 29.99 -11.41
C ALA A 410 -9.08 28.62 -10.81
N PHE A 411 -8.29 27.59 -11.12
CA PHE A 411 -8.45 26.27 -10.49
C PHE A 411 -8.11 26.28 -9.00
N LEU A 412 -7.08 27.05 -8.60
CA LEU A 412 -6.70 27.18 -7.20
C LEU A 412 -7.79 27.91 -6.38
N ASP A 413 -8.43 28.95 -6.93
CA ASP A 413 -9.49 29.72 -6.26
C ASP A 413 -10.80 28.94 -6.09
N GLY A 414 -11.17 28.13 -7.08
CA GLY A 414 -12.40 27.35 -7.01
C GLY A 414 -12.15 25.96 -6.42
N PRO A 415 -11.88 24.94 -7.25
CA PRO A 415 -11.83 23.54 -6.82
C PRO A 415 -10.88 23.20 -5.67
N LEU A 416 -9.68 23.78 -5.62
CA LEU A 416 -8.70 23.45 -4.58
C LEU A 416 -9.01 24.15 -3.25
N TYR A 417 -9.30 25.45 -3.29
CA TYR A 417 -9.61 26.24 -2.09
C TYR A 417 -10.88 25.74 -1.39
N THR A 418 -11.92 25.42 -2.16
CA THR A 418 -13.21 24.95 -1.63
C THR A 418 -13.21 23.47 -1.26
N GLY A 419 -12.22 22.69 -1.69
CA GLY A 419 -12.21 21.24 -1.52
C GLY A 419 -13.25 20.52 -2.38
N ALA A 420 -13.70 21.11 -3.48
CA ALA A 420 -14.73 20.53 -4.35
C ALA A 420 -14.29 19.24 -5.07
N ILE A 421 -13.00 18.91 -5.03
CA ILE A 421 -12.46 17.68 -5.64
C ILE A 421 -12.33 16.59 -4.57
N PRO A 422 -13.17 15.54 -4.58
CA PRO A 422 -13.24 14.57 -3.48
C PRO A 422 -11.95 13.80 -3.18
N TYR A 423 -11.02 13.69 -4.14
CA TYR A 423 -9.76 12.95 -4.00
C TYR A 423 -8.53 13.85 -3.84
N MET A 424 -8.70 15.17 -3.69
CA MET A 424 -7.61 16.10 -3.42
C MET A 424 -7.79 16.75 -2.04
N PRO A 425 -6.70 17.01 -1.29
CA PRO A 425 -6.78 17.80 -0.07
C PRO A 425 -7.36 19.19 -0.34
N ALA A 426 -8.29 19.64 0.51
CA ALA A 426 -8.62 21.05 0.59
C ALA A 426 -7.46 21.79 1.25
N ILE A 427 -6.99 22.87 0.64
CA ILE A 427 -5.91 23.69 1.21
C ILE A 427 -6.28 25.16 1.00
N PRO A 428 -6.81 25.84 2.02
CA PRO A 428 -7.21 27.23 1.92
C PRO A 428 -5.98 28.16 2.00
N LEU A 429 -5.06 28.02 1.05
CA LEU A 429 -3.88 28.88 0.92
C LEU A 429 -4.30 30.35 0.85
N SER A 430 -3.49 31.28 1.37
CA SER A 430 -3.77 32.72 1.24
C SER A 430 -3.72 33.18 -0.23
N GLU A 431 -4.26 34.36 -0.53
CA GLU A 431 -4.26 34.91 -1.90
C GLU A 431 -2.85 34.97 -2.51
N LYS A 432 -1.88 35.53 -1.76
CA LYS A 432 -0.47 35.60 -2.18
C LYS A 432 0.15 34.23 -2.43
N GLU A 433 -0.18 33.24 -1.59
CA GLU A 433 0.31 31.87 -1.74
C GLU A 433 -0.25 31.20 -2.99
N ARG A 434 -1.55 31.39 -3.27
CA ARG A 434 -2.16 30.85 -4.49
C ARG A 434 -1.61 31.53 -5.74
N GLU A 435 -1.29 32.82 -5.70
CA GLU A 435 -0.62 33.53 -6.80
C GLU A 435 0.82 33.06 -7.03
N ALA A 436 1.57 32.79 -5.96
CA ALA A 436 2.91 32.24 -6.05
C ALA A 436 2.90 30.81 -6.60
N LEU A 437 1.98 29.97 -6.11
CA LEU A 437 1.80 28.60 -6.59
C LEU A 437 1.40 28.57 -8.07
N ALA A 438 0.45 29.40 -8.49
CA ALA A 438 0.04 29.52 -9.88
C ALA A 438 1.21 29.93 -10.79
N TYR A 439 2.00 30.91 -10.35
CA TYR A 439 3.19 31.37 -11.06
C TYR A 439 4.24 30.26 -11.21
N PHE A 440 4.50 29.51 -10.15
CA PHE A 440 5.42 28.38 -10.20
C PHE A 440 4.95 27.27 -11.16
N ILE A 441 3.67 26.88 -11.11
CA ILE A 441 3.14 25.81 -11.97
C ILE A 441 3.23 26.22 -13.44
N ALA A 442 2.86 27.45 -13.77
CA ALA A 442 2.97 28.00 -15.12
C ALA A 442 4.42 28.03 -15.61
N HIS A 443 5.35 28.48 -14.78
CA HIS A 443 6.78 28.51 -15.10
C HIS A 443 7.38 27.09 -15.23
N ALA A 444 6.97 26.14 -14.40
CA ALA A 444 7.38 24.75 -14.49
C ALA A 444 6.91 24.07 -15.78
N SER A 445 5.88 24.61 -16.45
CA SER A 445 5.48 24.19 -17.81
C SER A 445 6.45 24.66 -18.90
N GLU A 446 7.22 25.72 -18.66
CA GLU A 446 8.18 26.29 -19.62
C GLU A 446 9.52 25.55 -19.57
N ALA A 447 10.09 25.37 -18.37
CA ALA A 447 11.44 24.86 -18.18
C ALA A 447 11.47 23.51 -17.43
N PRO A 448 12.41 22.59 -17.74
CA PRO A 448 12.68 21.42 -16.90
C PRO A 448 13.25 21.86 -15.55
N THR A 449 12.36 22.16 -14.61
CA THR A 449 12.72 22.71 -13.30
C THR A 449 13.02 21.57 -12.34
N SER A 450 14.27 21.10 -12.23
CA SER A 450 14.61 20.12 -11.19
C SER A 450 14.62 20.79 -9.81
N LEU A 451 14.03 20.16 -8.79
CA LEU A 451 14.05 20.71 -7.41
C LEU A 451 15.46 20.75 -6.81
N SER A 452 16.43 20.07 -7.42
CA SER A 452 17.85 20.10 -7.06
C SER A 452 18.63 21.28 -7.67
N ALA A 453 18.08 22.01 -8.64
CA ALA A 453 18.82 23.03 -9.39
C ALA A 453 18.87 24.43 -8.74
N VAL A 454 18.25 24.65 -7.57
CA VAL A 454 18.29 25.96 -6.89
C VAL A 454 18.81 25.80 -5.46
N GLY A 455 19.98 25.18 -5.33
CA GLY A 455 20.64 24.92 -4.05
C GLY A 455 22.14 24.71 -4.18
N ALA A 456 22.83 25.52 -5.00
CA ALA A 456 24.30 25.60 -5.00
C ALA A 456 24.79 26.89 -5.66
N LYS A 457 24.42 28.07 -5.13
CA LYS A 457 25.37 29.18 -5.16
C LYS A 457 26.11 29.16 -3.84
N SER A 458 27.32 28.59 -3.86
CA SER A 458 28.30 28.75 -2.80
C SER A 458 28.36 30.23 -2.39
N PRO A 459 28.41 30.57 -1.09
CA PRO A 459 28.96 31.86 -0.73
C PRO A 459 30.39 31.89 -1.28
N ASN A 460 30.75 32.95 -2.01
CA ASN A 460 32.11 33.18 -2.48
C ASN A 460 33.08 32.95 -1.31
N PRO A 461 34.07 32.05 -1.42
CA PRO A 461 35.25 32.19 -0.60
C PRO A 461 35.96 33.47 -1.06
N ARG A 462 36.47 34.23 -0.09
CA ARG A 462 37.26 35.44 -0.32
C ARG A 462 38.45 35.19 -1.24
#